data_AF-A0A7S4J353-F1
#
_entry.id   AF-A0A7S4J353-F1
#
_cell.length_a   1.000
_cell.length_b   1.000
_cell.length_c   1.000
_cell.angle_alpha   90.00
_cell.angle_beta   90.00
_cell.angle_gamma   90.00
#
_symmetry.space_group_name_H-M   'P 1'
#
loop_
_entity.id
_entity.type
_entity.pdbx_description
1 polymer ?
#
loop_
_entity_poly.entity_id
_entity_poly.type
_entity_poly.pdbx_seq_one_letter_code
_entity_poly.pdbx_strand_id
1 'polypeptide(L)'
;RLQQLNMGPEALYGRDEEIAKLYETFDQITSSSRTCRGSRMVLVSGYSGTGKSSLVHKVGLEFIERGARFISGKFDAMQQMQPLSAIIYALNEYCNLLAQDTAHIDHIRTAVASAH
;
A
#
# COMPACT_ATOMS: atom_id res chain seq x y z
N ARG A 1 -4.62 -18.73 -6.57
CA ARG A 1 -3.86 -17.55 -6.13
C ARG A 1 -4.08 -17.25 -4.64
N LEU A 2 -5.32 -17.11 -4.14
CA LEU A 2 -5.60 -17.01 -2.69
C LEU A 2 -4.98 -18.16 -1.87
N GLN A 3 -4.93 -19.38 -2.42
CA GLN A 3 -4.33 -20.55 -1.78
C GLN A 3 -2.80 -20.48 -1.57
N GLN A 4 -2.05 -19.65 -2.33
CA GLN A 4 -0.60 -19.52 -2.15
C GLN A 4 -0.23 -18.74 -0.87
N LEU A 5 -1.11 -17.85 -0.41
CA LEU A 5 -0.93 -17.12 0.84
C LEU A 5 -1.10 -18.01 2.09
N ASN A 6 -1.69 -19.21 1.95
CA ASN A 6 -2.04 -20.12 3.04
C ASN A 6 -1.09 -21.34 3.21
N MET A 7 0.04 -21.42 2.50
CA MET A 7 0.90 -22.62 2.49
C MET A 7 2.23 -22.51 3.27
N GLY A 8 2.38 -21.55 4.21
CA GLY A 8 3.58 -21.42 5.05
C GLY A 8 3.25 -21.29 6.56
N PRO A 9 4.25 -21.31 7.45
CA PRO A 9 4.05 -21.05 8.89
C PRO A 9 3.50 -19.64 9.18
N GLU A 10 3.56 -18.73 8.20
CA GLU A 10 2.90 -17.41 8.17
C GLU A 10 1.64 -17.39 7.30
N ALA A 11 0.93 -18.51 7.22
CA ALA A 11 -0.35 -18.58 6.53
C ALA A 11 -1.38 -17.71 7.26
N LEU A 12 -2.04 -16.85 6.49
CA LEU A 12 -3.02 -15.89 7.01
C LEU A 12 -4.39 -16.57 7.10
N TYR A 13 -4.46 -17.63 7.90
CA TYR A 13 -5.67 -18.41 8.06
C TYR A 13 -6.83 -17.55 8.58
N GLY A 14 -8.00 -17.70 7.96
CA GLY A 14 -9.21 -16.97 8.34
C GLY A 14 -9.23 -15.49 7.94
N ARG A 15 -8.28 -15.03 7.13
CA ARG A 15 -8.23 -13.66 6.59
C ARG A 15 -8.66 -13.56 5.12
N ASP A 16 -9.34 -14.60 4.62
CA ASP A 16 -9.68 -14.72 3.20
C ASP A 16 -10.54 -13.56 2.71
N GLU A 17 -11.47 -13.06 3.54
CA GLU A 17 -12.31 -11.92 3.21
C GLU A 17 -11.52 -10.60 3.11
N GLU A 18 -10.58 -10.34 4.03
CA GLU A 18 -9.77 -9.12 3.97
C GLU A 18 -8.78 -9.18 2.81
N ILE A 19 -8.20 -10.35 2.55
CA ILE A 19 -7.35 -10.58 1.38
C ILE A 19 -8.16 -10.32 0.10
N ALA A 20 -9.36 -10.89 -0.02
CA ALA A 20 -10.22 -10.68 -1.18
C ALA A 20 -10.54 -9.21 -1.39
N LYS A 21 -10.85 -8.48 -0.31
CA LYS A 21 -11.14 -7.03 -0.38
C LYS A 21 -9.94 -6.20 -0.81
N LEU A 22 -8.73 -6.54 -0.34
CA LEU A 22 -7.50 -5.88 -0.78
C LEU A 22 -7.25 -6.10 -2.27
N TYR A 23 -7.43 -7.33 -2.73
CA TYR A 23 -7.28 -7.70 -4.14
C TYR A 23 -8.31 -7.04 -5.04
N GLU A 24 -9.58 -7.08 -4.66
CA GLU A 24 -10.66 -6.42 -5.39
C GLU A 24 -10.40 -4.92 -5.51
N THR A 25 -10.01 -4.28 -4.40
CA THR A 25 -9.67 -2.85 -4.40
C THR A 25 -8.50 -2.55 -5.33
N PHE A 26 -7.46 -3.39 -5.32
CA PHE A 26 -6.29 -3.28 -6.18
C PHE A 26 -6.63 -3.43 -7.67
N ASP A 27 -7.42 -4.44 -8.01
CA ASP A 27 -7.85 -4.69 -9.39
C ASP A 27 -8.72 -3.52 -9.88
N GLN A 28 -9.59 -2.98 -9.01
CA GLN A 28 -10.41 -1.82 -9.36
C GLN A 28 -9.60 -0.53 -9.58
N ILE A 29 -8.45 -0.32 -8.92
CA ILE A 29 -7.59 0.87 -9.15
C ILE A 29 -6.63 0.70 -10.33
N THR A 30 -6.27 -0.55 -10.66
CA THR A 30 -5.34 -0.85 -11.77
C THR A 30 -6.07 -1.07 -13.10
N SER A 31 -7.37 -1.39 -13.07
CA SER A 31 -8.17 -1.53 -14.28
C SER A 31 -8.18 -0.23 -15.11
N SER A 32 -7.93 -0.35 -16.42
CA SER A 32 -7.87 0.75 -17.37
C SER A 32 -9.23 1.42 -17.67
N SER A 33 -10.29 1.06 -16.94
CA SER A 33 -11.63 1.61 -17.12
C SER A 33 -11.64 3.07 -16.68
N ARG A 34 -12.03 3.96 -17.60
CA ARG A 34 -12.06 5.42 -17.39
C ARG A 34 -12.96 5.85 -16.22
N THR A 35 -13.83 4.97 -15.74
CA THR A 35 -14.80 5.20 -14.66
C THR A 35 -14.25 4.92 -13.26
N CYS A 36 -13.04 4.36 -13.13
CA CYS A 36 -12.44 3.96 -11.85
C CYS A 36 -11.13 4.71 -11.56
N ARG A 37 -11.14 6.05 -11.61
CA ARG A 37 -9.95 6.90 -11.37
C ARG A 37 -9.96 7.59 -10.00
N GLY A 38 -10.40 6.89 -8.95
CA GLY A 38 -10.46 7.43 -7.60
C GLY A 38 -9.44 6.78 -6.67
N SER A 39 -8.93 7.56 -5.70
CA SER A 39 -8.20 7.02 -4.56
C SER A 39 -9.12 6.10 -3.75
N ARG A 40 -8.62 4.92 -3.36
CA ARG A 40 -9.36 3.98 -2.51
C ARG A 40 -8.65 3.78 -1.19
N MET A 41 -9.44 3.46 -0.16
CA MET A 41 -8.97 3.19 1.20
C MET A 41 -9.55 1.87 1.69
N VAL A 42 -8.71 1.02 2.28
CA VAL A 42 -9.11 -0.23 2.91
C VAL A 42 -8.68 -0.18 4.38
N LEU A 43 -9.60 -0.49 5.29
CA LEU A 43 -9.34 -0.62 6.72
C LEU A 43 -9.27 -2.10 7.09
N VAL A 44 -8.13 -2.53 7.63
CA VAL A 44 -7.94 -3.86 8.22
C VAL A 44 -7.96 -3.72 9.74
N SER A 45 -8.97 -4.28 10.39
CA SER A 45 -9.17 -4.18 11.84
C SER A 45 -9.00 -5.53 12.55
N GLY A 46 -8.90 -5.50 13.89
CA GLY A 46 -8.74 -6.69 14.72
C GLY A 46 -7.79 -6.49 15.90
N TYR A 47 -7.79 -7.42 16.85
CA TYR A 47 -7.00 -7.34 18.08
C TYR A 47 -5.50 -7.17 17.84
N SER A 48 -4.79 -6.59 18.80
CA SER A 48 -3.32 -6.49 18.75
C SER A 48 -2.69 -7.88 18.60
N GLY A 49 -1.60 -7.99 17.83
CA GLY A 49 -0.92 -9.28 17.60
C GLY A 49 -1.60 -10.24 16.62
N THR A 50 -2.78 -9.93 16.08
CA THR A 50 -3.51 -10.82 15.14
C THR A 50 -3.00 -10.82 13.70
N GLY A 51 -1.77 -10.33 13.45
CA GLY A 51 -1.13 -10.40 12.14
C GLY A 51 -1.60 -9.36 11.10
N LYS A 52 -2.31 -8.29 11.48
CA LYS A 52 -2.79 -7.25 10.54
C LYS A 52 -1.68 -6.63 9.68
N SER A 53 -0.57 -6.25 10.30
CA SER A 53 0.59 -5.68 9.59
C SER A 53 1.24 -6.71 8.68
N SER A 54 1.34 -7.96 9.12
CA SER A 54 1.86 -9.07 8.31
C SER A 54 0.99 -9.36 7.10
N LEU A 55 -0.34 -9.31 7.24
CA LEU A 55 -1.30 -9.43 6.15
C LEU A 55 -1.07 -8.37 5.07
N VAL A 56 -1.07 -7.09 5.46
CA VAL A 56 -0.88 -5.97 4.53
C VAL A 56 0.51 -6.04 3.88
N HIS A 57 1.54 -6.38 4.64
CA HIS A 57 2.90 -6.50 4.10
C HIS A 57 3.00 -7.61 3.06
N LYS A 58 2.49 -8.81 3.35
CA LYS A 58 2.55 -9.97 2.45
C LYS A 58 1.79 -9.72 1.14
N VAL A 59 0.55 -9.22 1.24
CA VAL A 59 -0.23 -8.85 0.06
C VAL A 59 0.43 -7.68 -0.69
N GLY A 60 1.02 -6.73 0.03
CA GLY A 60 1.79 -5.62 -0.52
C GLY A 60 2.96 -6.10 -1.37
N LEU A 61 3.73 -7.10 -0.93
CA LEU A 61 4.81 -7.69 -1.71
C LEU A 61 4.31 -8.25 -3.05
N GLU A 62 3.18 -8.96 -3.06
CA GLU A 62 2.56 -9.46 -4.29
C GLU A 62 2.08 -8.34 -5.23
N PHE A 63 1.69 -7.17 -4.69
CA PHE A 63 1.34 -6.00 -5.50
C PHE A 63 2.58 -5.32 -6.08
N ILE A 64 3.69 -5.28 -5.35
CA ILE A 64 4.98 -4.77 -5.86
C ILE A 64 5.43 -5.60 -7.07
N GLU A 65 5.30 -6.92 -7.01
CA GLU A 65 5.59 -7.80 -8.16
C GLU A 65 4.72 -7.48 -9.40
N ARG A 66 3.55 -6.86 -9.21
CA ARG A 66 2.66 -6.39 -10.29
C ARG A 66 2.95 -4.95 -10.73
N GLY A 67 4.08 -4.38 -10.31
CA GLY A 67 4.50 -3.02 -10.66
C GLY A 67 3.93 -1.92 -9.77
N ALA A 68 3.28 -2.27 -8.65
CA ALA A 68 2.89 -1.27 -7.67
C ALA A 68 4.10 -0.78 -6.86
N ARG A 69 3.96 0.38 -6.22
CA ARG A 69 4.90 0.86 -5.21
C ARG A 69 4.28 0.76 -3.84
N PHE A 70 5.06 0.32 -2.87
CA PHE A 70 4.64 0.19 -1.49
C PHE A 70 5.38 1.21 -0.63
N ILE A 71 4.62 1.94 0.18
CA ILE A 71 5.14 2.87 1.19
C ILE A 71 4.39 2.62 2.49
N SER A 72 5.05 2.83 3.62
CA SER A 72 4.43 2.52 4.91
C SER A 72 4.75 3.56 5.97
N GLY A 73 3.79 3.76 6.89
CA GLY A 73 3.92 4.70 7.99
C GLY A 73 3.31 4.10 9.25
N LYS A 74 4.07 4.08 10.33
CA LYS A 74 3.58 3.62 11.63
C LYS A 74 3.07 4.82 12.43
N PHE A 75 1.81 4.77 12.85
CA PHE A 75 1.29 5.67 13.87
C PHE A 75 1.63 5.12 15.25
N ASP A 76 2.38 5.88 16.04
CA ASP A 76 2.67 5.55 17.43
C ASP A 76 1.78 6.41 18.35
N ALA A 77 0.74 5.79 18.90
CA ALA A 77 -0.20 6.48 19.79
C ALA A 77 0.43 6.91 21.13
N MET A 78 1.57 6.31 21.51
CA MET A 78 2.26 6.64 22.76
C MET A 78 3.25 7.79 22.58
N GLN A 79 3.79 7.97 21.38
CA GLN A 79 4.57 9.14 21.02
C GLN A 79 3.62 10.24 20.54
N GLN A 80 3.24 11.16 21.44
CA GLN A 80 2.40 12.33 21.16
C GLN A 80 3.07 13.38 20.25
N MET A 81 3.69 12.97 19.15
CA MET A 81 4.41 13.86 18.25
C MET A 81 3.77 13.88 16.86
N GLN A 82 3.17 15.03 16.59
CA GLN A 82 2.75 15.56 15.30
C GLN A 82 1.62 14.80 14.58
N PRO A 83 0.43 15.43 14.40
CA PRO A 83 -0.60 14.92 13.51
C PRO A 83 -0.01 14.57 12.13
N LEU A 84 -0.48 13.46 11.55
CA LEU A 84 -0.05 12.98 10.22
C LEU A 84 1.41 12.52 10.14
N SER A 85 2.13 12.38 11.26
CA SER A 85 3.54 11.92 11.27
C SER A 85 3.75 10.62 10.49
N ALA A 86 2.87 9.64 10.64
CA ALA A 86 2.89 8.39 9.88
C ALA A 86 2.80 8.62 8.36
N ILE A 87 1.96 9.57 7.92
CA ILE A 87 1.80 9.90 6.50
C ILE A 87 3.03 10.62 5.98
N ILE A 88 3.53 11.61 6.74
CA ILE A 88 4.75 12.35 6.39
C ILE A 88 5.93 11.39 6.24
N TYR A 89 6.07 10.43 7.16
CA TYR A 89 7.11 9.41 7.08
C TYR A 89 7.00 8.57 5.80
N ALA A 90 5.80 8.04 5.49
CA ALA A 90 5.57 7.25 4.28
C ALA A 90 5.84 8.04 2.99
N LEU A 91 5.47 9.33 2.95
CA LEU A 91 5.72 10.20 1.79
C LEU A 91 7.20 10.55 1.64
N ASN A 92 7.93 10.75 2.74
CA ASN A 92 9.38 10.95 2.67
C ASN A 92 10.10 9.71 2.15
N GLU A 93 9.67 8.51 2.57
CA GLU A 93 10.15 7.24 2.00
C GLU A 93 9.91 7.21 0.48
N TYR A 94 8.71 7.60 0.04
CA TYR A 94 8.39 7.70 -1.39
C TYR A 94 9.31 8.66 -2.15
N CYS A 95 9.53 9.87 -1.63
CA CYS A 95 10.41 10.86 -2.24
C CYS A 95 11.84 10.34 -2.37
N ASN A 96 12.34 9.63 -1.36
CA ASN A 96 13.68 9.03 -1.40
C ASN A 96 13.78 7.92 -2.46
N LEU A 97 12.75 7.08 -2.59
CA LEU A 97 12.69 6.07 -3.65
C LEU A 97 12.71 6.71 -5.05
N LEU A 98 11.97 7.81 -5.25
CA LEU A 98 11.97 8.54 -6.51
C LEU A 98 13.30 9.22 -6.81
N ALA A 99 13.98 9.75 -5.78
CA ALA A 99 15.27 10.41 -5.94
C ALA A 99 16.37 9.46 -6.46
N GLN A 100 16.21 8.16 -6.23
CA GLN A 100 17.15 7.13 -6.69
C GLN A 100 16.91 6.70 -8.15
N ASP A 101 15.76 7.05 -8.73
CA ASP A 101 15.36 6.72 -10.11
C ASP A 101 15.29 7.99 -10.97
N THR A 102 16.42 8.38 -11.54
CA THR A 102 16.58 9.65 -12.28
C THR A 102 15.68 9.75 -13.51
N ALA A 103 15.34 8.63 -14.16
CA ALA A 103 14.43 8.61 -15.31
C ALA A 103 12.98 8.96 -14.91
N HIS A 104 12.60 8.67 -13.67
CA HIS A 104 11.24 8.85 -13.17
C HIS A 104 10.97 10.28 -12.67
N ILE A 105 12.02 11.01 -12.28
CA ILE A 105 11.93 12.40 -11.82
C ILE A 105 11.41 13.32 -12.93
N ASP A 106 11.87 13.12 -14.17
CA ASP A 106 11.47 13.98 -15.28
C ASP A 106 9.99 13.81 -15.64
N HIS A 107 9.47 12.57 -15.61
CA HIS A 107 8.04 12.31 -15.81
C HIS A 107 7.17 12.99 -14.74
N ILE A 108 7.58 12.93 -13.47
CA ILE A 108 6.85 13.56 -12.35
C ILE A 108 6.91 15.09 -12.46
N ARG A 109 8.05 15.65 -12.84
CA ARG A 109 8.19 17.09 -13.09
C ARG A 109 7.23 17.57 -14.18
N THR A 110 7.12 16.82 -15.28
CA THR A 110 6.16 17.14 -16.35
C THR A 110 4.71 17.04 -15.86
N ALA A 111 4.37 15.99 -15.10
CA ALA A 111 3.02 15.81 -14.57
C ALA A 111 2.62 16.94 -13.60
N VAL A 112 3.51 17.33 -12.68
CA VAL A 112 3.27 18.43 -11.72
C VAL A 112 3.19 19.79 -12.45
N ALA A 113 4.06 20.03 -13.44
CA ALA A 113 4.00 21.25 -14.25
C ALA A 113 2.70 21.35 -15.07
N SER A 114 2.11 20.22 -15.48
CA SER A 114 0.84 20.17 -16.23
C SER A 114 -0.41 20.23 -15.35
N ALA A 115 -0.26 20.07 -14.03
CA ALA A 115 -1.37 20.12 -13.06
C ALA A 115 -1.60 21.54 -12.51
N HIS A 116 -0.74 22.50 -12.88
CA HIS A 116 -0.86 23.93 -12.60
C HIS A 116 -1.37 24.69 -13.81
#